data_AF-X1JFI2-F1
#
_entry.id   AF-X1JFI2-F1
#
_cell.length_a   1.000
_cell.length_b   1.000
_cell.length_c   1.000
_cell.angle_alpha   90.00
_cell.angle_beta   90.00
_cell.angle_gamma   90.00
#
_symmetry.space_group_name_H-M   'P 1'
#
loop_
_entity.id
_entity.type
_entity.pdbx_description
1 polymer ?
#
loop_
_entity_poly.entity_id
_entity_poly.type
_entity_poly.pdbx_seq_one_letter_code
_entity_poly.pdbx_strand_id
1 'polypeptide(L)'
;MKHFINILEENNELVRIKEYVNPELEITEITDRVSKSNGGGKALLFENTGTTFPVLINAMGSYNRVCLALGTNDLDRIGEEIETIFRQLTKPRESMWGKIKLLPLLKALGSWMPKVISGKGKCQEVIHNPPDLSILPVLKCWPEDGGRFITLPMVITRDPQNNTRNVGMYRM
;
A
#
# COMPACT_ATOMS: atom_id res chain seq x y z
N MET A 1 0.31 8.21 0.94
CA MET A 1 0.14 8.24 -0.54
C MET A 1 0.74 9.46 -1.22
N LYS A 2 0.28 10.70 -1.00
CA LYS A 2 0.92 11.90 -1.62
C LYS A 2 2.45 11.94 -1.46
N HIS A 3 2.94 11.64 -0.26
CA HIS A 3 4.39 11.53 0.00
C HIS A 3 5.09 10.47 -0.86
N PHE A 4 4.49 9.28 -1.02
CA PHE A 4 5.07 8.22 -1.83
C PHE A 4 5.07 8.56 -3.33
N ILE A 5 4.04 9.27 -3.82
CA ILE A 5 4.04 9.81 -5.19
C ILE A 5 5.24 10.75 -5.39
N ASN A 6 5.51 11.64 -4.43
CA ASN A 6 6.67 12.53 -4.51
C ASN A 6 7.99 11.75 -4.50
N ILE A 7 8.12 10.71 -3.65
CA ILE A 7 9.31 9.83 -3.65
C ILE A 7 9.52 9.21 -5.04
N LEU A 8 8.47 8.68 -5.66
CA LEU A 8 8.56 8.10 -7.00
C LEU A 8 8.98 9.16 -8.03
N GLU A 9 8.43 10.38 -7.95
CA GLU A 9 8.77 11.49 -8.85
C GLU A 9 10.23 11.95 -8.68
N GLU A 10 10.70 12.13 -7.44
CA GLU A 10 12.07 12.50 -7.09
C GLU A 10 13.10 11.44 -7.54
N ASN A 11 12.71 10.16 -7.54
CA ASN A 11 13.55 9.05 -8.00
C ASN A 11 13.38 8.72 -9.50
N ASN A 12 12.67 9.56 -10.26
CA ASN A 12 12.40 9.34 -11.69
C ASN A 12 11.66 8.00 -11.99
N GLU A 13 10.91 7.49 -11.01
CA GLU A 13 10.17 6.23 -11.01
C GLU A 13 8.67 6.41 -11.33
N LEU A 14 8.24 7.65 -11.64
CA LEU A 14 6.85 8.00 -11.97
C LEU A 14 6.74 8.63 -13.36
N VAL A 15 5.65 8.32 -14.06
CA VAL A 15 5.17 9.07 -15.23
C VAL A 15 3.76 9.57 -14.93
N ARG A 16 3.51 10.86 -15.21
CA ARG A 16 2.17 11.45 -15.17
C ARG A 16 1.57 11.50 -16.57
N ILE A 17 0.32 11.07 -16.70
CA ILE A 17 -0.43 11.03 -17.95
C ILE A 17 -1.64 11.95 -17.77
N LYS A 18 -1.69 13.03 -18.55
CA LYS A 18 -2.70 14.10 -18.42
C LYS A 18 -3.85 13.93 -19.39
N GLU A 19 -3.57 13.25 -20.48
CA GLU A 19 -4.53 12.84 -21.50
C GLU A 19 -5.59 11.96 -20.86
N TYR A 20 -6.82 12.06 -21.38
CA TYR A 20 -7.88 11.15 -20.97
C TYR A 20 -7.50 9.72 -21.34
N VAL A 21 -7.62 8.81 -20.37
CA VAL A 21 -7.47 7.37 -20.58
C VAL A 21 -8.61 6.66 -19.86
N ASN A 22 -9.28 5.76 -20.58
CA ASN A 22 -10.47 5.09 -20.07
C ASN A 22 -10.11 4.06 -18.98
N PRO A 23 -10.76 4.11 -17.79
CA PRO A 23 -10.66 3.06 -16.76
C PRO A 23 -11.11 1.67 -17.23
N GLU A 24 -11.88 1.62 -18.31
CA GLU A 24 -12.27 0.38 -18.96
C GLU A 24 -11.21 -0.02 -20.01
N LEU A 25 -10.43 -1.04 -19.66
CA LEU A 25 -9.41 -1.71 -20.48
C LEU A 25 -8.16 -0.87 -20.81
N GLU A 26 -8.28 0.42 -21.15
CA GLU A 26 -7.15 1.21 -21.66
C GLU A 26 -6.05 1.44 -20.61
N ILE A 27 -6.42 1.87 -19.39
CA ILE A 27 -5.45 2.03 -18.29
C ILE A 27 -4.70 0.70 -18.06
N THR A 28 -5.42 -0.42 -18.09
CA THR A 28 -4.84 -1.75 -17.87
C THR A 28 -3.92 -2.16 -19.00
N GLU A 29 -4.31 -1.96 -20.27
CA GLU A 29 -3.48 -2.28 -21.43
C GLU A 29 -2.15 -1.50 -21.43
N ILE A 30 -2.21 -0.19 -21.15
CA ILE A 30 -1.01 0.64 -21.03
C ILE A 30 -0.13 0.13 -19.88
N THR A 31 -0.74 -0.13 -18.73
CA THR A 31 -0.03 -0.62 -17.54
C THR A 31 0.61 -1.98 -17.78
N ASP A 32 -0.08 -2.89 -18.48
CA ASP A 32 0.41 -4.23 -18.80
C ASP A 32 1.72 -4.16 -19.61
N ARG A 33 1.74 -3.35 -20.68
CA ARG A 33 2.96 -3.11 -21.48
C ARG A 33 4.10 -2.51 -20.65
N VAL A 34 3.80 -1.52 -19.81
CA VAL A 34 4.80 -0.84 -18.99
C VAL A 34 5.37 -1.79 -17.94
N SER A 35 4.52 -2.53 -17.22
CA SER A 35 4.95 -3.48 -16.17
C SER A 35 5.81 -4.62 -16.70
N LYS A 36 5.63 -5.02 -17.97
CA LYS A 36 6.45 -6.05 -18.63
C LYS A 36 7.73 -5.52 -19.27
N SER A 37 7.94 -4.20 -19.24
CA SER A 37 9.19 -3.60 -19.70
C SER A 37 10.34 -3.91 -18.76
N ASN A 38 11.58 -3.76 -19.23
CA ASN A 38 12.77 -4.03 -18.42
C ASN A 38 12.72 -3.29 -17.07
N GLY A 39 13.01 -4.00 -15.98
CA GLY A 39 12.93 -3.46 -14.63
C GLY A 39 11.52 -3.12 -14.14
N GLY A 40 10.45 -3.61 -14.78
CA GLY A 40 9.07 -3.39 -14.35
C GLY A 40 8.46 -2.06 -14.82
N GLY A 41 9.12 -1.37 -15.76
CA GLY A 41 8.74 -0.04 -16.24
C GLY A 41 8.69 1.01 -15.12
N LYS A 42 7.92 2.08 -15.31
CA LYS A 42 7.68 3.13 -14.28
C LYS A 42 6.29 2.99 -13.66
N ALA A 43 6.09 3.57 -12.48
CA ALA A 43 4.75 3.82 -11.96
C ALA A 43 4.00 4.82 -12.87
N LEU A 44 2.69 4.69 -12.96
CA LEU A 44 1.84 5.53 -13.82
C LEU A 44 0.80 6.24 -12.96
N LEU A 45 0.70 7.56 -13.12
CA LEU A 45 -0.36 8.38 -12.55
C LEU A 45 -1.21 8.96 -13.68
N PHE A 46 -2.40 8.38 -13.88
CA PHE A 46 -3.40 8.88 -14.81
C PHE A 46 -4.21 9.96 -14.12
N GLU A 47 -4.04 11.21 -14.55
CA GLU A 47 -4.67 12.38 -13.93
C GLU A 47 -6.07 12.65 -14.48
N ASN A 48 -6.38 12.14 -15.68
CA ASN A 48 -7.67 12.28 -16.33
C ASN A 48 -8.27 10.91 -16.68
N THR A 49 -9.20 10.46 -15.86
CA THR A 49 -9.87 9.15 -15.99
C THR A 49 -11.34 9.28 -16.41
N GLY A 50 -11.80 10.51 -16.67
CA GLY A 50 -13.22 10.84 -16.82
C GLY A 50 -13.99 10.94 -15.50
N THR A 51 -13.33 10.72 -14.36
CA THR A 51 -13.88 10.97 -13.02
C THR A 51 -13.07 12.05 -12.29
N THR A 52 -13.48 12.42 -11.08
CA THR A 52 -12.76 13.40 -10.25
C THR A 52 -11.54 12.82 -9.55
N PHE A 53 -11.29 11.51 -9.68
CA PHE A 53 -10.18 10.83 -9.03
C PHE A 53 -9.13 10.35 -10.03
N PRO A 54 -7.84 10.63 -9.79
CA PRO A 54 -6.75 10.06 -10.57
C PRO A 54 -6.49 8.60 -10.19
N VAL A 55 -5.83 7.85 -11.08
CA VAL A 55 -5.41 6.46 -10.83
C VAL A 55 -3.88 6.37 -10.79
N LEU A 56 -3.35 5.96 -9.63
CA LEU A 56 -1.96 5.54 -9.48
C LEU A 56 -1.89 4.02 -9.61
N ILE A 57 -1.12 3.52 -10.57
CA ILE A 57 -0.96 2.08 -10.83
C ILE A 57 0.51 1.75 -11.16
N ASN A 58 0.86 0.47 -11.09
CA ASN A 58 2.24 -0.02 -11.21
C ASN A 58 3.23 0.55 -10.16
N ALA A 59 2.70 1.14 -9.09
CA ALA A 59 3.46 1.85 -8.05
C ALA A 59 4.47 0.96 -7.31
N MET A 60 4.25 -0.35 -7.30
CA MET A 60 5.13 -1.37 -6.71
C MET A 60 5.55 -2.43 -7.75
N GLY A 61 5.52 -2.08 -9.04
CA GLY A 61 5.79 -3.02 -10.14
C GLY A 61 7.27 -3.36 -10.37
N SER A 62 8.18 -2.89 -9.53
CA SER A 62 9.61 -3.20 -9.61
C SER A 62 10.20 -3.40 -8.22
N TYR A 63 11.30 -4.16 -8.15
CA TYR A 63 12.04 -4.35 -6.90
C TYR A 63 12.46 -3.01 -6.28
N ASN A 64 12.99 -2.09 -7.10
CA ASN A 64 13.38 -0.75 -6.67
C ASN A 64 12.21 0.02 -6.06
N ARG A 65 11.03 0.01 -6.68
CA ARG A 65 9.86 0.70 -6.13
C ARG A 65 9.32 0.07 -4.86
N VAL A 66 9.44 -1.25 -4.68
CA VAL A 66 9.12 -1.91 -3.41
C VAL A 66 10.11 -1.48 -2.31
N CYS A 67 11.40 -1.41 -2.62
CA CYS A 67 12.43 -0.87 -1.74
C CYS A 67 12.12 0.58 -1.32
N LEU A 68 11.79 1.46 -2.27
CA LEU A 68 11.36 2.83 -2.00
C LEU A 68 10.10 2.90 -1.11
N ALA A 69 9.12 2.03 -1.33
CA ALA A 69 7.89 1.98 -0.53
C ALA A 69 8.15 1.60 0.93
N LEU A 70 9.14 0.72 1.16
CA LEU A 70 9.53 0.24 2.47
C LEU A 70 10.65 1.06 3.12
N GLY A 71 11.23 2.04 2.40
CA GLY A 71 12.33 2.86 2.90
C GLY A 71 13.62 2.07 3.11
N THR A 72 13.84 1.02 2.32
CA THR A 72 15.06 0.18 2.35
C THR A 72 15.74 0.20 0.99
N ASN A 73 17.02 -0.18 0.94
CA ASN A 73 17.74 -0.44 -0.31
C ASN A 73 17.78 -1.93 -0.65
N ASP A 74 17.40 -2.79 0.30
CA ASP A 74 17.46 -4.23 0.20
C ASP A 74 16.31 -4.86 1.00
N LEU A 75 15.54 -5.73 0.34
CA LEU A 75 14.42 -6.43 0.95
C LEU A 75 14.89 -7.55 1.90
N ASP A 76 16.04 -8.16 1.65
CA ASP A 76 16.56 -9.25 2.47
C ASP A 76 16.87 -8.76 3.89
N ARG A 77 17.35 -7.50 3.99
CA ARG A 77 17.57 -6.82 5.27
C ARG A 77 16.31 -6.78 6.14
N ILE A 78 15.14 -6.56 5.55
CA ILE A 78 13.87 -6.54 6.31
C ILE A 78 13.58 -7.93 6.87
N GLY A 79 13.81 -8.98 6.09
CA GLY A 79 13.68 -10.37 6.52
C GLY A 79 14.62 -10.70 7.69
N GLU A 80 15.89 -10.32 7.57
CA GLU A 80 16.91 -10.51 8.62
C GLU A 80 16.56 -9.77 9.91
N GLU A 81 16.03 -8.55 9.82
CA GLU A 81 15.58 -7.77 10.96
C GLU A 81 14.40 -8.47 11.67
N ILE A 82 13.40 -8.97 10.93
CA ILE A 82 12.27 -9.72 11.48
C ILE A 82 12.74 -11.02 12.15
N GLU A 83 13.62 -11.77 11.49
CA GLU A 83 14.17 -13.02 12.03
C GLU A 83 14.94 -12.77 13.33
N THR A 84 15.76 -11.72 13.36
CA THR A 84 16.52 -11.30 14.54
C THR A 84 15.59 -10.99 15.70
N ILE A 85 14.51 -10.24 15.46
CA ILE A 85 13.50 -9.92 16.47
C ILE A 85 12.82 -11.19 16.99
N PHE A 86 12.41 -12.10 16.10
CA PHE A 86 11.76 -13.35 16.48
C PHE A 86 12.68 -14.23 17.34
N ARG A 87 13.95 -14.38 16.94
CA ARG A 87 14.97 -15.11 17.73
C ARG A 87 15.17 -14.48 19.11
N GLN A 88 15.17 -13.15 19.22
CA GLN A 88 15.33 -12.45 20.50
C GLN A 88 14.11 -12.57 21.42
N LEU A 89 12.90 -12.70 20.87
CA LEU A 89 11.65 -12.90 21.61
C LEU A 89 11.49 -14.34 22.09
N THR A 90 11.89 -15.31 21.29
CA THR A 90 11.71 -16.75 21.58
C THR A 90 12.83 -17.37 22.40
N LYS A 91 14.02 -16.74 22.46
CA LYS A 91 15.15 -17.25 23.26
C LYS A 91 14.76 -17.39 24.75
N PRO A 92 14.87 -18.59 25.35
CA PRO A 92 14.63 -18.79 26.77
C PRO A 92 15.54 -17.90 27.61
N ARG A 93 14.98 -17.20 28.60
CA ARG A 93 15.74 -16.33 29.51
C ARG A 93 15.42 -16.69 30.95
N GLU A 94 16.39 -17.32 31.60
CA GLU A 94 16.26 -17.74 33.01
C GLU A 94 16.58 -16.60 33.99
N SER A 95 17.39 -15.61 33.57
CA SER A 95 17.83 -14.51 34.43
C SER A 95 17.03 -13.21 34.26
N MET A 96 16.77 -12.52 35.37
CA MET A 96 16.13 -11.19 35.43
C MET A 96 16.88 -10.14 34.60
N TRP A 97 18.22 -10.19 34.58
CA TRP A 97 19.05 -9.33 33.72
C TRP A 97 18.79 -9.55 32.23
N GLY A 98 18.49 -10.78 31.83
CA GLY A 98 18.11 -11.10 30.46
C GLY A 98 16.78 -10.46 30.06
N LYS A 99 15.82 -10.37 30.98
CA LYS A 99 14.52 -9.73 30.74
C LYS A 99 14.65 -8.21 30.58
N ILE A 100 15.53 -7.55 31.33
CA ILE A 100 15.80 -6.11 31.18
C ILE A 100 16.33 -5.77 29.78
N LYS A 101 17.19 -6.62 29.21
CA LYS A 101 17.70 -6.45 27.83
C LYS A 101 16.61 -6.52 26.74
N LEU A 102 15.40 -6.99 27.07
CA LEU A 102 14.27 -7.07 26.15
C LEU A 102 13.49 -5.75 26.07
N LEU A 103 13.61 -4.87 27.06
CA LEU A 103 12.84 -3.63 27.14
C LEU A 103 13.04 -2.71 25.92
N PRO A 104 14.26 -2.49 25.38
CA PRO A 104 14.45 -1.68 24.19
C PRO A 104 13.74 -2.27 22.97
N LEU A 105 13.77 -3.60 22.81
CA LEU A 105 13.10 -4.29 21.71
C LEU A 105 11.58 -4.15 21.81
N LEU A 106 11.00 -4.36 23.00
CA LEU A 106 9.56 -4.17 23.22
C LEU A 106 9.12 -2.73 22.99
N LYS A 107 9.96 -1.75 23.37
CA LYS A 107 9.70 -0.34 23.08
C LYS A 107 9.71 -0.05 21.57
N ALA A 108 10.67 -0.63 20.84
CA ALA A 108 10.74 -0.51 19.39
C ALA A 108 9.48 -1.12 18.73
N LEU A 109 9.08 -2.33 19.11
CA LEU A 109 7.86 -2.98 18.63
C LEU A 109 6.60 -2.17 18.96
N GLY A 110 6.51 -1.62 20.17
CA GLY A 110 5.40 -0.76 20.57
C GLY A 110 5.30 0.52 19.73
N SER A 111 6.43 1.03 19.21
CA SER A 111 6.46 2.21 18.34
C SER A 111 5.87 1.95 16.95
N TRP A 112 5.80 0.69 16.52
CA TRP A 112 5.20 0.30 15.24
C TRP A 112 3.69 0.25 15.27
N MET A 113 3.09 0.19 16.46
CA MET A 113 1.64 0.13 16.60
C MET A 113 0.99 1.46 16.17
N PRO A 114 -0.14 1.41 15.45
CA PRO A 114 -0.81 2.61 14.97
C PRO A 114 -1.28 3.47 16.15
N LYS A 115 -1.05 4.78 16.07
CA LYS A 115 -1.53 5.75 17.06
C LYS A 115 -2.98 6.14 16.75
N VAL A 116 -3.83 6.14 17.77
CA VAL A 116 -5.17 6.71 17.69
C VAL A 116 -5.05 8.21 17.95
N ILE A 117 -5.49 9.03 16.99
CA ILE A 117 -5.51 10.49 17.10
C ILE A 117 -6.93 10.97 17.38
N SER A 118 -7.06 12.10 18.08
CA SER A 118 -8.34 12.80 18.22
C SER A 118 -8.61 13.66 16.98
N GLY A 119 -9.89 13.92 16.69
CA GLY A 119 -10.32 14.74 15.56
C GLY A 119 -10.46 13.96 14.25
N LYS A 120 -10.57 14.70 13.13
CA LYS A 120 -10.76 14.14 11.79
C LYS A 120 -9.43 13.97 11.07
N GLY A 121 -9.23 12.80 10.47
CA GLY A 121 -8.11 12.56 9.55
C GLY A 121 -8.37 13.19 8.18
N LYS A 122 -7.31 13.37 7.36
CA LYS A 122 -7.44 13.90 5.98
C LYS A 122 -8.42 13.10 5.11
N CYS A 123 -8.56 11.80 5.37
CA CYS A 123 -9.52 10.93 4.66
C CYS A 123 -10.99 11.21 5.02
N GLN A 124 -11.28 12.11 5.96
CA GLN A 124 -12.63 12.45 6.44
C GLN A 124 -13.03 13.90 6.09
N GLU A 125 -12.25 14.59 5.25
CA GLU A 125 -12.52 15.97 4.83
C GLU A 125 -13.76 16.09 3.92
N VAL A 126 -14.00 15.09 3.08
CA VAL A 126 -15.15 15.03 2.15
C VAL A 126 -15.95 13.77 2.45
N ILE A 127 -17.27 13.92 2.63
CA ILE A 127 -18.20 12.82 2.91
C ILE A 127 -19.28 12.82 1.82
N HIS A 128 -19.39 11.72 1.07
CA HIS A 128 -20.47 11.50 0.12
C HIS A 128 -21.62 10.76 0.81
N ASN A 129 -22.80 11.38 0.86
CA ASN A 129 -24.00 10.80 1.45
C ASN A 129 -25.24 11.25 0.65
N PRO A 130 -25.97 10.36 -0.04
CA PRO A 130 -25.78 8.90 -0.08
C PRO A 130 -24.43 8.50 -0.73
N PRO A 131 -23.88 7.32 -0.39
CA PRO A 131 -22.66 6.83 -1.01
C PRO A 131 -22.88 6.52 -2.49
N ASP A 132 -21.93 6.93 -3.33
CA ASP A 132 -21.94 6.67 -4.77
C ASP A 132 -20.56 6.17 -5.20
N LEU A 133 -20.48 4.92 -5.66
CA LEU A 133 -19.24 4.31 -6.13
C LEU A 133 -18.89 4.71 -7.56
N SER A 134 -19.85 5.23 -8.34
CA SER A 134 -19.63 5.59 -9.75
C SER A 134 -18.68 6.78 -9.93
N ILE A 135 -18.45 7.56 -8.86
CA ILE A 135 -17.46 8.64 -8.83
C ILE A 135 -16.02 8.12 -8.88
N LEU A 136 -15.78 6.85 -8.57
CA LEU A 136 -14.45 6.24 -8.57
C LEU A 136 -14.12 5.64 -9.94
N PRO A 137 -12.87 5.78 -10.43
CA PRO A 137 -12.41 5.17 -11.67
C PRO A 137 -12.08 3.68 -11.45
N VAL A 138 -13.09 2.89 -11.05
CA VAL A 138 -12.92 1.45 -10.83
C VAL A 138 -12.60 0.78 -12.16
N LEU A 139 -11.52 0.02 -12.22
CA LEU A 139 -11.01 -0.54 -13.47
C LEU A 139 -11.80 -1.77 -13.91
N LYS A 140 -12.13 -1.87 -15.19
CA LYS A 140 -12.40 -3.16 -15.84
C LYS A 140 -11.10 -3.57 -16.51
N CYS A 141 -10.48 -4.64 -16.02
CA CYS A 141 -9.10 -4.96 -16.42
C CYS A 141 -9.05 -5.77 -17.70
N TRP A 142 -9.97 -6.72 -17.87
CA TRP A 142 -10.01 -7.62 -19.01
C TRP A 142 -11.38 -7.60 -19.71
N PRO A 143 -11.43 -7.89 -21.03
CA PRO A 143 -12.70 -7.89 -21.78
C PRO A 143 -13.77 -8.78 -21.15
N GLU A 144 -13.36 -9.95 -20.66
CA GLU A 144 -14.20 -10.99 -20.07
C GLU A 144 -14.39 -10.84 -18.54
N ASP A 145 -13.87 -9.78 -17.92
CA ASP A 145 -14.19 -9.51 -16.51
C ASP A 145 -15.70 -9.28 -16.37
N GLY A 146 -16.35 -9.97 -15.43
CA GLY A 146 -17.78 -9.83 -15.14
C GLY A 146 -18.20 -8.47 -14.56
N GLY A 147 -17.26 -7.54 -14.40
CA GLY A 147 -17.49 -6.20 -13.86
C GLY A 147 -16.20 -5.40 -13.69
N ARG A 148 -16.34 -4.23 -13.08
CA ARG A 148 -15.22 -3.39 -12.63
C ARG A 148 -14.82 -3.82 -11.22
N PHE A 149 -13.52 -3.84 -10.92
CA PHE A 149 -13.01 -4.32 -9.63
C PHE A 149 -12.08 -3.34 -8.94
N ILE A 150 -12.22 -3.24 -7.63
CA ILE A 150 -11.26 -2.57 -6.76
C ILE A 150 -10.16 -3.59 -6.45
N THR A 151 -8.94 -3.34 -6.94
CA THR A 151 -7.86 -4.34 -7.00
C THR A 151 -6.84 -4.24 -5.87
N LEU A 152 -6.72 -3.07 -5.21
CA LEU A 152 -5.79 -2.86 -4.11
C LEU A 152 -6.46 -2.23 -2.86
N PRO A 153 -7.63 -2.72 -2.38
CA PRO A 153 -8.24 -2.17 -1.18
C PRO A 153 -7.52 -2.66 0.07
N MET A 154 -7.53 -1.81 1.11
CA MET A 154 -7.17 -2.21 2.46
C MET A 154 -8.45 -2.40 3.26
N VAL A 155 -8.98 -3.63 3.27
CA VAL A 155 -10.21 -3.99 3.97
C VAL A 155 -9.89 -4.23 5.44
N ILE A 156 -10.49 -3.42 6.32
CA ILE A 156 -10.25 -3.46 7.75
C ILE A 156 -11.45 -4.15 8.42
N THR A 157 -11.20 -5.28 9.09
CA THR A 157 -12.20 -6.00 9.87
C THR A 157 -11.81 -6.07 11.34
N ARG A 158 -12.79 -6.33 12.21
CA ARG A 158 -12.58 -6.50 13.64
C ARG A 158 -13.35 -7.72 14.14
N ASP A 159 -12.66 -8.58 14.88
CA ASP A 159 -13.26 -9.72 15.57
C ASP A 159 -14.18 -9.23 16.71
N PRO A 160 -15.45 -9.65 16.78
CA PRO A 160 -16.39 -9.19 17.80
C PRO A 160 -16.11 -9.73 19.21
N GLN A 161 -15.37 -10.83 19.35
CA GLN A 161 -15.08 -11.46 20.65
C GLN A 161 -13.82 -10.88 21.29
N ASN A 162 -12.72 -10.82 20.54
CA ASN A 162 -11.42 -10.40 21.08
C ASN A 162 -10.97 -9.00 20.58
N ASN A 163 -11.77 -8.32 19.76
CA ASN A 163 -11.49 -7.00 19.21
C ASN A 163 -10.23 -6.90 18.33
N THR A 164 -9.62 -8.02 17.92
CA THR A 164 -8.45 -8.04 17.05
C THR A 164 -8.80 -7.43 15.69
N ARG A 165 -7.90 -6.60 15.18
CA ARG A 165 -8.04 -5.98 13.86
C ARG A 165 -7.26 -6.79 12.84
N ASN A 166 -7.87 -7.01 11.68
CA ASN A 166 -7.18 -7.54 10.52
C ASN A 166 -7.24 -6.50 9.39
N VAL A 167 -6.18 -6.46 8.59
CA VAL A 167 -6.16 -5.67 7.36
C VAL A 167 -5.84 -6.62 6.23
N GLY A 168 -6.79 -6.80 5.32
CA GLY A 168 -6.66 -7.72 4.20
C GLY A 168 -6.85 -7.01 2.86
N MET A 169 -6.31 -7.61 1.83
CA MET A 169 -6.51 -7.18 0.45
C MET A 169 -7.41 -8.22 -0.23
N TYR A 170 -8.61 -7.80 -0.62
CA TYR A 170 -9.60 -8.66 -1.26
C TYR A 170 -10.15 -7.92 -2.48
N ARG A 171 -10.18 -8.59 -3.63
CA ARG A 171 -10.83 -8.05 -4.83
C ARG A 171 -12.31 -7.82 -4.52
N MET A 172 -12.82 -6.62 -4.83
CA MET A 172 -14.22 -6.23 -4.64
C MET A 172 -14.84 -5.77 -5.95
#